data_AF-A0A1A8FWE6-F1
#
_entry.id   AF-A0A1A8FWE6-F1
#
_cell.length_a   1.000
_cell.length_b   1.000
_cell.length_c   1.000
_cell.angle_alpha   90.00
_cell.angle_beta   90.00
_cell.angle_gamma   90.00
#
_symmetry.space_group_name_H-M   'P 1'
#
loop_
_entity.id
_entity.type
_entity.pdbx_description
1 polymer ?
#
loop_
_entity_poly.entity_id
_entity_poly.type
_entity_poly.pdbx_seq_one_letter_code
_entity_poly.pdbx_strand_id
1 'polypeptide(L)'
;TDLACFVRFDRVTIYLSSNYKHKFKSPTDHCFILKHPYIQKESPHIKFLCCEDEHTLLLWVTSIRIAKYGTDLYKNYQAALKRTSTLHTLQSTAHKDMAIGHGQLGGSNPAPSSNMEDYPHEPPPDFIPPPPPGHV
;
A
#
# COMPACT_ATOMS: atom_id res chain seq x y z
N THR A 1 -6.69 29.18 -17.08
CA THR A 1 -7.89 28.96 -16.25
C THR A 1 -7.43 28.76 -14.82
N ASP A 2 -8.06 29.43 -13.85
CA ASP A 2 -7.71 29.29 -12.44
C ASP A 2 -8.36 28.02 -11.84
N LEU A 3 -7.70 27.39 -10.87
CA LEU A 3 -8.18 26.17 -10.21
C LEU A 3 -8.66 26.49 -8.80
N ALA A 4 -9.89 26.09 -8.46
CA ALA A 4 -10.42 26.20 -7.12
C ALA A 4 -10.12 24.94 -6.28
N CYS A 5 -9.79 25.12 -5.00
CA CYS A 5 -9.54 24.00 -4.10
C CYS A 5 -10.86 23.34 -3.66
N PHE A 6 -11.06 22.08 -4.05
CA PHE A 6 -12.20 21.28 -3.60
C PHE A 6 -12.06 20.80 -2.14
N VAL A 7 -10.89 20.27 -1.78
CA VAL A 7 -10.60 19.72 -0.45
C VAL A 7 -9.10 19.72 -0.17
N ARG A 8 -8.71 19.88 1.10
CA ARG A 8 -7.33 19.70 1.56
C ARG A 8 -7.19 18.38 2.32
N PHE A 9 -6.19 17.58 1.96
CA PHE A 9 -6.04 16.21 2.48
C PHE A 9 -5.51 16.14 3.91
N ASP A 10 -4.93 17.21 4.46
CA ASP A 10 -4.50 17.29 5.86
C ASP A 10 -5.67 17.08 6.83
N ARG A 11 -6.88 17.52 6.47
CA ARG A 11 -8.08 17.53 7.34
C ARG A 11 -9.03 16.35 7.14
N VAL A 12 -8.84 15.53 6.11
CA VAL A 12 -9.76 14.43 5.79
C VAL A 12 -9.02 13.11 5.63
N THR A 13 -9.75 12.03 5.81
CA THR A 13 -9.30 10.67 5.48
C THR A 13 -10.18 10.13 4.35
N ILE A 14 -9.56 9.30 3.51
CA ILE A 14 -10.22 8.60 2.42
C ILE A 14 -10.71 7.22 2.88
N TYR A 15 -11.92 6.86 2.48
CA TYR A 15 -12.50 5.54 2.75
C TYR A 15 -13.15 5.00 1.47
N LEU A 16 -12.98 3.72 1.23
CA LEU A 16 -13.76 3.02 0.20
C LEU A 16 -15.21 2.92 0.65
N SER A 17 -16.11 2.89 -0.32
CA SER A 17 -17.53 2.68 -0.08
C SER A 17 -18.09 1.59 -0.97
N SER A 18 -19.14 0.95 -0.50
CA SER A 18 -19.84 -0.12 -1.21
C SER A 18 -21.35 0.13 -1.19
N ASN A 19 -22.05 -0.39 -2.19
CA ASN A 19 -23.51 -0.33 -2.32
C ASN A 19 -24.09 1.11 -2.37
N TYR A 20 -23.33 2.05 -2.94
CA TYR A 20 -23.73 3.45 -3.04
C TYR A 20 -24.69 3.68 -4.21
N LYS A 21 -24.68 2.80 -5.21
CA LYS A 21 -25.67 2.81 -6.29
C LYS A 21 -27.08 2.64 -5.72
N HIS A 22 -27.25 1.74 -4.76
CA HIS A 22 -28.53 1.54 -4.10
C HIS A 22 -28.87 2.67 -3.12
N LYS A 23 -27.94 3.00 -2.21
CA LYS A 23 -28.17 3.94 -1.09
C LYS A 23 -28.31 5.40 -1.52
N PHE A 24 -27.46 5.85 -2.43
CA PHE A 24 -27.34 7.25 -2.82
C PHE A 24 -27.60 7.49 -4.31
N LYS A 25 -28.05 6.46 -5.04
CA LYS A 25 -28.31 6.54 -6.49
C LYS A 25 -27.08 7.00 -7.28
N SER A 26 -25.88 6.60 -6.85
CA SER A 26 -24.67 6.88 -7.61
C SER A 26 -24.69 6.15 -8.96
N PRO A 27 -24.01 6.67 -10.00
CA PRO A 27 -23.94 6.02 -11.31
C PRO A 27 -23.36 4.60 -11.27
N THR A 28 -22.33 4.39 -10.44
CA THR A 28 -21.67 3.10 -10.22
C THR A 28 -21.49 2.83 -8.72
N ASP A 29 -21.03 1.63 -8.36
CA ASP A 29 -20.61 1.32 -6.99
C ASP A 29 -19.12 1.61 -6.73
N HIS A 30 -18.38 2.11 -7.73
CA HIS A 30 -16.97 2.46 -7.61
C HIS A 30 -16.81 3.82 -6.94
N CYS A 31 -17.13 3.89 -5.64
CA CYS A 31 -17.18 5.14 -4.89
C CYS A 31 -16.15 5.17 -3.76
N PHE A 32 -15.69 6.38 -3.43
CA PHE A 32 -14.95 6.66 -2.21
C PHE A 32 -15.50 7.90 -1.52
N ILE A 33 -15.22 8.02 -0.22
CA ILE A 33 -15.61 9.17 0.59
C ILE A 33 -14.40 9.87 1.19
N LEU A 34 -14.52 11.19 1.33
CA LEU A 34 -13.59 12.04 2.07
C LEU A 34 -14.34 12.66 3.24
N LYS A 35 -13.89 12.38 4.47
CA LYS A 35 -14.44 12.99 5.69
C LYS A 35 -13.41 13.17 6.78
N HIS A 36 -13.68 14.07 7.70
CA HIS A 36 -12.90 14.21 8.93
C HIS A 36 -12.98 12.90 9.76
N PRO A 37 -11.89 12.42 10.39
CA PRO A 37 -11.90 11.20 11.20
C PRO A 37 -12.98 11.18 12.30
N TYR A 38 -13.28 12.34 12.89
CA TYR A 38 -14.27 12.46 13.96
C TYR A 38 -15.73 12.57 13.50
N ILE A 39 -16.00 12.65 12.19
CA ILE A 39 -17.38 12.58 11.69
C ILE A 39 -17.83 11.12 11.69
N GLN A 40 -18.82 10.80 12.53
CA GLN A 40 -19.35 9.43 12.73
C GLN A 40 -20.84 9.29 12.37
N LYS A 41 -21.49 10.37 11.95
CA LYS A 41 -22.89 10.42 11.52
C LYS A 41 -22.98 11.09 10.15
N GLU A 42 -24.14 11.01 9.51
CA GLU A 42 -24.40 11.75 8.26
C GLU A 42 -24.12 13.24 8.46
N SER A 43 -23.43 13.83 7.48
CA SER A 43 -22.96 15.22 7.57
C SER A 43 -22.73 15.80 6.18
N PRO A 44 -23.08 17.07 5.94
CA PRO A 44 -22.81 17.76 4.68
C PRO A 44 -21.30 17.95 4.40
N HIS A 45 -20.45 17.72 5.42
CA HIS A 45 -19.01 17.78 5.29
C HIS A 45 -18.37 16.48 4.75
N ILE A 46 -19.16 15.41 4.59
CA ILE A 46 -18.71 14.21 3.89
C ILE A 46 -18.82 14.47 2.40
N LYS A 47 -17.73 14.25 1.65
CA LYS A 47 -17.73 14.32 0.19
C LYS A 47 -17.77 12.91 -0.36
N PHE A 48 -18.76 12.66 -1.20
CA PHE A 48 -18.99 11.41 -1.92
C PHE A 48 -18.51 11.60 -3.35
N LEU A 49 -17.63 10.72 -3.82
CA LEU A 49 -17.12 10.74 -5.20
C LEU A 49 -17.34 9.37 -5.82
N CYS A 50 -17.79 9.36 -7.08
CA CYS A 50 -18.09 8.17 -7.87
C CYS A 50 -17.16 8.15 -9.08
N CYS A 51 -16.55 6.99 -9.34
CA CYS A 51 -15.69 6.73 -10.49
C CYS A 51 -16.45 5.90 -11.54
N GLU A 52 -15.96 5.93 -12.77
CA GLU A 52 -16.53 5.18 -13.89
C GLU A 52 -16.27 3.68 -13.75
N ASP A 53 -15.08 3.31 -13.26
CA ASP A 53 -14.64 1.93 -13.10
C ASP A 53 -13.77 1.73 -11.84
N GLU A 54 -13.45 0.47 -11.54
CA GLU A 54 -12.62 0.08 -10.40
C GLU A 54 -11.18 0.56 -10.52
N HIS A 55 -10.62 0.58 -11.72
CA HIS A 55 -9.25 1.02 -11.94
C HIS A 55 -9.08 2.49 -11.56
N THR A 56 -9.99 3.34 -12.02
CA THR A 56 -10.06 4.76 -11.72
C THR A 56 -10.25 5.00 -10.23
N LEU A 57 -11.10 4.20 -9.57
CA LEU A 57 -11.26 4.24 -8.10
C LEU A 57 -9.93 3.96 -7.38
N LEU A 58 -9.23 2.89 -7.77
CA LEU A 58 -7.95 2.51 -7.15
C LEU A 58 -6.86 3.56 -7.40
N LEU A 59 -6.83 4.16 -8.59
CA LEU A 59 -5.93 5.28 -8.91
C LEU A 59 -6.20 6.47 -7.98
N TRP A 60 -7.45 6.93 -7.88
CA TRP A 60 -7.81 8.05 -6.99
C TRP A 60 -7.47 7.76 -5.53
N VAL A 61 -7.83 6.57 -5.04
CA VAL A 61 -7.56 6.18 -3.65
C VAL A 61 -6.07 6.15 -3.38
N THR A 62 -5.28 5.59 -4.28
CA THR A 62 -3.83 5.49 -4.13
C THR A 62 -3.16 6.86 -4.21
N SER A 63 -3.50 7.67 -5.21
CA SER A 63 -2.95 9.02 -5.39
C SER A 63 -3.27 9.94 -4.21
N ILE A 64 -4.50 9.89 -3.68
CA ILE A 64 -4.88 10.67 -2.50
C ILE A 64 -4.09 10.22 -1.27
N ARG A 65 -3.88 8.90 -1.09
CA ARG A 65 -3.04 8.39 0.01
C ARG A 65 -1.59 8.86 -0.12
N ILE A 66 -1.02 8.82 -1.31
CA ILE A 66 0.35 9.32 -1.57
C ILE A 66 0.41 10.82 -1.26
N ALA A 67 -0.53 11.62 -1.76
CA ALA A 67 -0.58 13.06 -1.50
C ALA A 67 -0.78 13.41 -0.01
N LYS A 68 -1.58 12.63 0.72
CA LYS A 68 -1.85 12.85 2.15
C LYS A 68 -0.68 12.46 3.05
N TYR A 69 -0.08 11.29 2.82
CA TYR A 69 0.87 10.68 3.74
C TYR A 69 2.34 10.82 3.30
N GLY A 70 2.58 11.15 2.03
CA GLY A 70 3.91 11.35 1.48
C GLY A 70 4.86 10.18 1.77
N THR A 71 6.09 10.53 2.17
CA THR A 71 7.18 9.56 2.41
C THR A 71 6.88 8.58 3.54
N ASP A 72 6.01 8.93 4.49
CA ASP A 72 5.65 8.03 5.58
C ASP A 72 4.88 6.80 5.08
N LEU A 73 4.13 6.93 3.98
CA LEU A 73 3.47 5.77 3.35
C LEU A 73 4.50 4.75 2.83
N TYR A 74 5.61 5.23 2.27
CA TYR A 74 6.70 4.37 1.80
C TYR A 74 7.45 3.72 2.98
N LYS A 75 7.75 4.47 4.04
CA LYS A 75 8.36 3.91 5.27
C LYS A 75 7.48 2.82 5.87
N ASN A 76 6.17 3.03 5.89
CA ASN A 76 5.20 2.04 6.37
C ASN A 76 5.20 0.77 5.52
N TYR A 77 5.31 0.90 4.19
CA TYR A 77 5.47 -0.22 3.28
C TYR A 77 6.76 -1.00 3.56
N GLN A 78 7.90 -0.33 3.68
CA GLN A 78 9.18 -0.96 4.01
C GLN A 78 9.14 -1.69 5.37
N ALA A 79 8.50 -1.09 6.37
CA ALA A 79 8.29 -1.74 7.66
C ALA A 79 7.39 -2.98 7.54
N ALA A 80 6.37 -2.96 6.67
CA ALA A 80 5.51 -4.12 6.42
C ALA A 80 6.27 -5.27 5.77
N LEU A 81 7.08 -5.01 4.74
CA LEU A 81 7.91 -6.03 4.10
C LEU A 81 8.82 -6.74 5.12
N LYS A 82 9.49 -5.98 5.99
CA LYS A 82 10.35 -6.56 7.04
C LYS A 82 9.58 -7.50 7.97
N ARG A 83 8.35 -7.15 8.38
CA ARG A 83 7.51 -8.01 9.23
C ARG A 83 7.15 -9.32 8.53
N THR A 84 6.80 -9.25 7.24
CA THR A 84 6.50 -10.45 6.45
C THR A 84 7.71 -11.38 6.34
N SER A 85 8.90 -10.84 6.07
CA SER A 85 10.13 -11.63 6.03
C SER A 85 10.42 -12.32 7.37
N THR A 86 10.28 -11.60 8.49
CA THR A 86 10.51 -12.19 9.83
C THR A 86 9.52 -13.31 10.15
N LEU A 87 8.25 -13.19 9.73
CA LEU A 87 7.26 -14.25 9.93
C LEU A 87 7.60 -15.50 9.12
N HIS A 88 8.05 -15.34 7.88
CA HIS A 88 8.45 -16.46 7.03
C HIS A 88 9.67 -17.21 7.60
N THR A 89 10.63 -16.49 8.19
CA THR A 89 11.77 -17.10 8.89
C THR A 89 11.33 -17.88 10.13
N LEU A 90 10.45 -17.33 10.97
CA LEU A 90 9.96 -18.02 12.18
C LEU A 90 9.12 -19.26 11.86
N GLN A 91 8.31 -19.21 10.79
CA GLN A 91 7.58 -20.38 10.31
C GLN A 91 8.55 -21.47 9.80
N SER A 92 9.61 -21.06 9.09
CA SER A 92 10.65 -21.99 8.60
C SER A 92 11.45 -22.66 9.73
N THR A 93 11.72 -21.96 10.85
CA THR A 93 12.36 -22.56 12.02
C THR A 93 11.41 -23.49 12.79
N ALA A 94 10.14 -23.13 12.93
CA ALA A 94 9.15 -23.97 13.60
C ALA A 94 8.89 -25.30 12.86
N HIS A 95 8.98 -25.31 11.52
CA HIS A 95 8.89 -26.54 10.72
C HIS A 95 10.16 -27.41 10.78
N LYS A 96 11.33 -26.86 11.15
CA LYS A 96 12.55 -27.65 11.37
C LYS A 96 12.55 -28.37 12.72
N ASP A 97 11.90 -27.79 13.73
CA ASP A 97 11.88 -28.35 15.08
C ASP A 97 10.95 -29.58 15.23
N MET A 98 10.06 -29.83 14.26
CA MET A 98 9.20 -31.03 14.24
C MET A 98 9.83 -32.24 13.53
N ALA A 99 11.03 -32.08 12.97
CA ALA A 99 11.72 -33.11 12.17
C ALA A 99 13.08 -33.51 12.76
N ILE A 100 13.26 -33.52 14.08
CA ILE A 100 14.43 -34.17 14.70
C ILE A 100 13.96 -35.00 15.90
N GLY A 101 13.42 -36.18 15.58
CA GLY A 101 13.11 -37.26 16.52
C GLY A 101 13.96 -38.49 16.26
N HIS A 102 15.27 -38.35 16.07
CA HIS A 102 16.26 -39.43 16.25
C HIS A 102 17.67 -38.83 16.34
N GLY A 103 18.41 -39.21 17.37
CA GLY A 103 19.67 -38.57 17.73
C GLY A 103 20.87 -38.95 16.87
N GLN A 104 21.92 -38.12 16.92
CA GLN A 104 23.32 -38.52 17.15
C GLN A 104 24.23 -37.28 17.16
N LEU A 105 25.32 -37.39 17.92
CA LEU A 105 26.41 -36.43 18.05
C LEU A 105 27.20 -36.25 16.75
N GLY A 106 27.72 -35.04 16.52
CA GLY A 106 28.79 -34.81 15.55
C GLY A 106 28.80 -33.37 15.04
N GLY A 107 29.83 -32.59 15.40
CA GLY A 107 29.98 -31.21 14.95
C GLY A 107 30.59 -31.07 13.56
N SER A 108 30.32 -29.92 12.93
CA SER A 108 31.23 -29.21 12.01
C SER A 108 30.52 -27.96 11.47
N ASN A 109 31.10 -26.77 11.69
CA ASN A 109 30.72 -25.54 11.00
C ASN A 109 31.00 -25.65 9.49
N PRO A 110 30.19 -25.00 8.62
CA PRO A 110 30.68 -24.46 7.38
C PRO A 110 30.48 -22.94 7.26
N ALA A 111 31.41 -22.32 6.55
CA ALA A 111 31.53 -20.89 6.26
C ALA A 111 30.33 -20.30 5.50
N PRO A 112 30.10 -18.98 5.54
CA PRO A 112 29.03 -18.35 4.77
C PRO A 112 29.46 -18.22 3.30
N SER A 113 28.88 -19.04 2.43
CA SER A 113 28.91 -18.83 0.98
C SER A 113 27.96 -17.68 0.61
N SER A 114 28.50 -16.67 -0.06
CA SER A 114 27.75 -15.56 -0.67
C SER A 114 26.86 -16.07 -1.80
N ASN A 115 25.57 -16.27 -1.53
CA ASN A 115 24.55 -16.42 -2.57
C ASN A 115 23.90 -15.06 -2.79
N MET A 116 24.40 -14.34 -3.78
CA MET A 116 23.74 -13.19 -4.37
C MET A 116 22.66 -13.76 -5.30
N GLU A 117 21.44 -13.92 -4.79
CA GLU A 117 20.31 -14.37 -5.60
C GLU A 117 19.92 -13.27 -6.59
N ASP A 118 20.11 -13.63 -7.86
CA ASP A 118 19.81 -12.88 -9.07
C ASP A 118 18.28 -12.66 -9.16
N TYR A 119 17.82 -11.49 -8.72
CA TYR A 119 16.46 -11.04 -8.98
C TYR A 119 16.39 -10.44 -10.38
N PRO A 120 15.44 -10.88 -11.24
CA PRO A 120 15.25 -10.26 -12.54
C PRO A 120 14.92 -8.77 -12.35
N HIS A 121 15.74 -7.91 -12.96
CA HIS A 121 15.59 -6.46 -12.90
C HIS A 121 14.34 -6.06 -13.68
N GLU A 122 13.21 -5.92 -13.01
CA GLU A 122 11.99 -5.40 -13.61
C GLU A 122 12.18 -3.89 -13.90
N PRO A 123 11.95 -3.42 -15.15
CA PRO A 123 12.04 -2.00 -15.45
C PRO A 123 10.97 -1.24 -14.66
N PRO A 124 11.28 -0.03 -14.18
CA PRO A 124 10.30 0.78 -13.46
C PRO A 124 9.07 1.05 -14.36
N PRO A 125 7.87 1.11 -13.78
CA PRO A 125 6.65 1.39 -14.53
C PRO A 125 6.76 2.69 -15.34
N ASP A 126 6.27 2.69 -16.58
CA ASP A 126 6.31 3.80 -17.56
C ASP A 126 5.64 5.12 -17.11
N PHE A 127 5.11 5.17 -15.87
CA PHE A 127 4.48 6.35 -15.29
C PHE A 127 5.49 7.31 -14.64
N ILE A 128 6.78 6.99 -14.61
CA ILE A 128 7.80 7.88 -14.05
C ILE A 128 8.30 8.83 -15.16
N PRO A 129 8.02 10.14 -15.09
CA PRO A 129 8.58 11.09 -16.03
C PRO A 129 10.12 11.13 -15.91
N PRO A 130 10.85 11.28 -17.04
CA PRO A 130 12.30 11.31 -17.01
C PRO A 130 12.81 12.48 -16.14
N PRO A 131 13.97 12.34 -15.50
CA PRO A 131 14.56 13.40 -14.71
C PRO A 131 14.84 14.63 -15.60
N PRO A 132 14.67 15.85 -15.09
CA PRO A 132 14.97 17.07 -15.85
C PRO A 132 16.46 17.13 -16.20
N PRO A 133 16.82 17.69 -17.38
CA PRO A 133 18.21 17.84 -17.77
C PRO A 133 18.99 18.61 -16.71
N GLY A 134 20.11 18.04 -16.24
CA GLY A 134 21.00 18.70 -15.30
C GLY A 134 21.53 20.01 -15.90
N HIS A 135 21.41 21.09 -15.16
CA HIS A 135 22.14 22.32 -15.46
C HIS A 135 23.64 22.08 -15.17
N VAL A 136 24.44 22.19 -16.23
CA VAL A 136 25.91 22.36 -16.17
C VAL A 136 26.29 23.63 -15.44
#